data_AF-A0A843GWD4-F1
#
_entry.id   AF-A0A843GWD4-F1
#
_cell.length_a   1.000
_cell.length_b   1.000
_cell.length_c   1.000
_cell.angle_alpha   90.00
_cell.angle_beta   90.00
_cell.angle_gamma   90.00
#
_symmetry.space_group_name_H-M   'P 1'
#
loop_
_entity.id
_entity.type
_entity.pdbx_description
1 polymer ?
#
loop_
_entity_poly.entity_id
_entity_poly.type
_entity_poly.pdbx_seq_one_letter_code
_entity_poly.pdbx_strand_id
1 'polypeptide(L)'
;MIVYRIDKPPIFKSQLKKLYKKGKLPIKYGLYGEELTKKNVTDEHLLPRCFGGSSDLSNIALATKEANWRRGNEPIENFLSLGMLRNYCKQFKGIKIRGFDGDEYAKGIIKTIKGLIENDRMV
;
A
#
# COMPACT_ATOMS: atom_id res chain seq x y z
N MET A 1 14.26 15.21 34.08
CA MET A 1 13.24 15.20 33.00
C MET A 1 13.93 14.76 31.72
N ILE A 2 13.76 13.50 31.31
CA ILE A 2 14.41 12.98 30.10
C ILE A 2 13.53 13.35 28.92
N VAL A 3 14.00 14.30 28.11
CA VAL A 3 13.36 14.69 26.85
C VAL A 3 13.72 13.62 25.83
N TYR A 4 12.78 12.71 25.53
CA TYR A 4 12.93 11.83 24.39
C TYR A 4 12.87 12.68 23.12
N ARG A 5 14.02 12.88 22.46
CA ARG A 5 14.04 13.33 21.07
C ARG A 5 13.28 12.28 20.27
N ILE A 6 12.09 12.65 19.78
CA ILE A 6 11.38 11.87 18.78
C ILE A 6 12.14 12.09 17.48
N ASP A 7 13.24 11.36 17.31
CA ASP A 7 13.87 11.22 16.01
C ASP A 7 12.79 10.70 15.06
N LYS A 8 12.48 11.48 14.00
CA LYS A 8 11.49 11.10 12.98
C LYS A 8 11.76 9.65 12.58
N PRO A 9 10.77 8.73 12.65
CA PRO A 9 11.00 7.36 12.24
C PRO A 9 11.43 7.36 10.77
N PRO A 10 12.43 6.53 10.39
CA PRO A 10 12.92 6.51 9.01
C PRO A 10 11.76 6.27 8.05
N ILE A 11 11.65 7.07 7.00
CA ILE A 11 10.71 6.85 5.90
C ILE A 11 11.22 5.61 5.15
N PHE A 12 10.66 4.45 5.50
CA PHE A 12 11.19 3.16 5.06
C PHE A 12 10.76 2.81 3.63
N LYS A 13 11.62 3.13 2.66
CA LYS A 13 11.57 2.58 1.30
C LYS A 13 11.52 1.03 1.36
N SER A 14 10.46 0.41 0.82
CA SER A 14 10.32 -1.04 0.57
C SER A 14 10.18 -2.02 1.77
N GLN A 15 9.57 -1.60 2.89
CA GLN A 15 9.36 -2.54 4.00
C GLN A 15 8.07 -3.36 3.95
N LEU A 16 7.04 -2.95 3.21
CA LEU A 16 5.71 -3.57 3.33
C LEU A 16 5.72 -5.07 3.01
N LYS A 17 6.21 -5.46 1.82
CA LYS A 17 6.38 -6.87 1.45
C LYS A 17 7.31 -7.63 2.39
N LYS A 18 8.38 -6.99 2.89
CA LYS A 18 9.30 -7.61 3.86
C LYS A 18 8.61 -7.88 5.20
N LEU A 19 7.82 -6.93 5.71
CA LEU A 19 7.04 -7.05 6.94
C LEU A 19 6.02 -8.18 6.80
N TYR A 20 5.31 -8.24 5.68
CA TYR A 20 4.38 -9.32 5.37
C TYR A 20 5.06 -10.69 5.32
N LYS A 21 6.18 -10.83 4.58
CA LYS A 21 6.91 -12.10 4.49
C LYS A 21 7.46 -12.57 5.83
N LYS A 22 7.81 -11.65 6.73
CA LYS A 22 8.22 -11.92 8.11
C LYS A 22 7.05 -12.24 9.05
N GLY A 23 5.81 -12.22 8.57
CA GLY A 23 4.61 -12.48 9.40
C GLY A 23 4.25 -11.34 10.34
N LYS A 24 4.82 -10.14 10.14
CA LYS A 24 4.55 -8.98 11.00
C LYS A 24 3.27 -8.23 10.59
N LEU A 25 2.77 -8.46 9.38
CA LEU A 25 1.49 -7.90 8.91
C LEU A 25 0.44 -9.03 8.86
N PRO A 26 -0.47 -9.12 9.84
CA PRO A 26 -1.54 -10.11 9.88
C PRO A 26 -2.68 -9.76 8.91
N ILE A 27 -2.35 -9.55 7.64
CA ILE A 27 -3.32 -9.30 6.56
C ILE A 27 -3.46 -10.54 5.69
N LYS A 28 -4.60 -10.72 5.04
CA LYS A 28 -4.90 -11.91 4.23
C LYS A 28 -5.01 -11.61 2.74
N TYR A 29 -5.57 -10.46 2.38
CA TYR A 29 -5.91 -10.13 1.00
C TYR A 29 -5.09 -8.94 0.46
N GLY A 30 -4.77 -8.99 -0.82
CA GLY A 30 -4.10 -7.92 -1.56
C GLY A 30 -5.05 -6.79 -1.95
N LEU A 31 -4.49 -5.78 -2.61
CA LEU A 31 -5.21 -4.57 -3.00
C LEU A 31 -6.45 -4.87 -3.86
N TYR A 32 -6.34 -5.85 -4.77
CA TYR A 32 -7.42 -6.25 -5.68
C TYR A 32 -8.28 -7.40 -5.13
N GLY A 33 -8.08 -7.80 -3.88
CA GLY A 33 -8.91 -8.76 -3.16
C GLY A 33 -8.44 -10.22 -3.19
N GLU A 34 -7.40 -10.56 -3.94
CA GLU A 34 -6.86 -11.93 -3.99
C GLU A 34 -6.08 -12.27 -2.72
N GLU A 35 -6.03 -13.56 -2.36
CA GLU A 35 -5.31 -14.02 -1.17
C GLU A 35 -3.78 -13.90 -1.34
N LEU A 36 -3.14 -13.28 -0.35
CA LEU A 36 -1.70 -13.15 -0.28
C LEU A 36 -1.08 -14.39 0.37
N THR A 37 0.07 -14.78 -0.17
CA THR A 37 0.97 -15.79 0.36
C THR A 37 2.40 -15.28 0.26
N LYS A 38 3.33 -15.88 1.02
CA LYS A 38 4.77 -15.54 0.93
C LYS A 38 5.36 -15.74 -0.48
N LYS A 39 4.73 -16.58 -1.31
CA LYS A 39 5.18 -16.92 -2.67
C LYS A 39 4.62 -15.96 -3.73
N ASN A 40 3.38 -15.50 -3.58
CA ASN A 40 2.69 -14.66 -4.56
C ASN A 40 2.73 -13.16 -4.24
N VAL A 41 3.09 -12.74 -3.03
CA VAL A 41 3.09 -11.32 -2.64
C VAL A 41 4.11 -10.49 -3.43
N THR A 42 3.68 -9.33 -3.91
CA THR A 42 4.51 -8.31 -4.55
C THR A 42 4.15 -6.91 -4.07
N ASP A 43 5.08 -5.97 -4.26
CA ASP A 43 4.83 -4.54 -4.03
C ASP A 43 4.18 -3.95 -5.28
N GLU A 44 3.05 -3.29 -5.11
CA GLU A 44 2.25 -2.63 -6.13
C GLU A 44 2.48 -1.12 -6.06
N HIS A 45 2.91 -0.49 -7.15
CA HIS A 45 2.99 0.98 -7.21
C HIS A 45 1.63 1.53 -7.66
N LEU A 46 0.97 2.32 -6.82
CA LEU A 46 -0.34 2.91 -7.14
C LEU A 46 -0.22 3.85 -8.35
N LEU A 47 0.69 4.82 -8.27
CA LEU A 47 1.22 5.54 -9.42
C LEU A 47 2.46 4.79 -9.92
N PRO A 48 2.49 4.29 -11.17
CA PRO A 48 3.66 3.63 -11.71
C PRO A 48 4.89 4.54 -11.72
N ARG A 49 6.09 3.96 -11.54
CA ARG A 49 7.35 4.73 -11.53
C ARG A 49 7.61 5.50 -12.83
N CYS A 50 7.21 4.96 -13.98
CA CYS A 50 7.35 5.64 -15.28
C CYS A 50 6.53 6.93 -15.36
N PHE A 51 5.50 7.09 -14.52
CA PHE A 51 4.69 8.29 -14.40
C PHE A 51 5.06 9.13 -13.15
N GLY A 52 6.27 8.96 -12.62
CA GLY A 52 6.75 9.73 -11.46
C GLY A 52 6.37 9.15 -10.09
N GLY A 53 5.85 7.92 -10.04
CA GLY A 53 5.50 7.25 -8.79
C GLY A 53 6.69 7.04 -7.85
N SER A 54 6.51 7.36 -6.56
CA SER A 54 7.54 7.16 -5.53
C SER A 54 7.53 5.74 -4.95
N SER A 55 8.57 5.40 -4.17
CA SER A 55 8.64 4.15 -3.39
C SER A 55 8.29 4.33 -1.93
N ASP A 56 7.53 5.39 -1.64
CA ASP A 56 7.04 5.67 -0.29
C ASP A 56 5.84 4.78 0.02
N LEU A 57 5.62 4.50 1.30
CA LEU A 57 4.52 3.62 1.73
C LEU A 57 3.14 4.13 1.30
N SER A 58 2.97 5.44 1.07
CA SER A 58 1.72 5.99 0.54
C SER A 58 1.46 5.65 -0.93
N ASN A 59 2.48 5.21 -1.67
CA ASN A 59 2.37 4.81 -3.08
C ASN A 59 2.60 3.30 -3.29
N ILE A 60 2.84 2.54 -2.21
CA ILE A 60 3.12 1.10 -2.28
C ILE A 60 2.04 0.32 -1.55
N ALA A 61 1.34 -0.56 -2.27
CA ALA A 61 0.42 -1.53 -1.70
C ALA A 61 0.93 -2.97 -1.88
N LEU A 62 0.27 -3.93 -1.23
CA LEU A 62 0.51 -5.36 -1.47
C LEU A 62 -0.52 -5.91 -2.44
N ALA A 63 -0.04 -6.59 -3.47
CA ALA A 63 -0.87 -7.34 -4.41
C ALA A 63 -0.27 -8.73 -4.63
N THR A 64 -1.00 -9.61 -5.30
CA THR A 64 -0.41 -10.82 -5.87
C THR A 64 0.39 -10.46 -7.12
N LYS A 65 1.41 -11.25 -7.44
CA LYS A 65 2.20 -11.11 -8.67
C LYS A 65 1.30 -11.10 -9.91
N GLU A 66 0.32 -12.01 -9.94
CA GLU A 66 -0.64 -12.14 -11.03
C GLU A 66 -1.47 -10.87 -11.20
N ALA A 67 -2.03 -10.32 -10.12
CA ALA A 67 -2.84 -9.11 -10.20
C ALA A 67 -2.03 -7.87 -10.59
N ASN A 68 -0.80 -7.75 -10.08
CA ASN A 68 0.14 -6.70 -10.48
C ASN A 68 0.48 -6.79 -11.98
N TRP A 69 0.80 -8.00 -12.47
CA TRP A 69 1.06 -8.22 -13.90
C TRP A 69 -0.16 -7.94 -14.78
N ARG A 70 -1.34 -8.35 -14.33
CA ARG A 70 -2.61 -8.11 -15.02
C ARG A 70 -2.91 -6.62 -15.17
N ARG A 71 -2.57 -5.78 -14.19
CA ARG A 71 -2.66 -4.32 -14.34
C ARG A 71 -1.54 -3.77 -15.22
N GLY A 72 -0.31 -4.20 -15.01
CA GLY A 72 0.85 -3.61 -15.69
C GLY A 72 0.99 -2.12 -15.39
N ASN A 73 0.94 -1.28 -16.43
CA ASN A 73 0.99 0.17 -16.33
C ASN A 73 -0.39 0.85 -16.51
N GLU A 74 -1.46 0.07 -16.63
CA GLU A 74 -2.82 0.59 -16.82
C GLU A 74 -3.31 1.39 -15.59
N PRO A 75 -4.25 2.33 -15.79
CA PRO A 75 -4.88 3.07 -14.70
C PRO A 75 -5.49 2.13 -13.64
N ILE A 76 -5.34 2.50 -12.36
CA ILE A 76 -5.70 1.64 -11.22
C ILE A 76 -7.22 1.49 -11.06
N GLU A 77 -7.98 2.50 -11.47
CA GLU A 77 -9.45 2.57 -11.48
C GLU A 77 -10.10 1.47 -12.31
N ASN A 78 -9.40 0.96 -13.33
CA ASN A 78 -9.88 -0.14 -14.16
C ASN A 78 -9.88 -1.48 -13.41
N PHE A 79 -9.17 -1.56 -12.28
CA PHE A 79 -8.95 -2.80 -11.54
C PHE A 79 -9.39 -2.72 -10.07
N LEU A 80 -9.51 -1.50 -9.52
CA LEU A 80 -9.74 -1.27 -8.11
C LEU A 80 -11.09 -0.60 -7.85
N SER A 81 -12.01 -1.34 -7.25
CA SER A 81 -13.26 -0.77 -6.74
C SER A 81 -13.07 -0.12 -5.36
N LEU A 82 -13.96 0.82 -5.00
CA LEU A 82 -14.00 1.40 -3.65
C LEU A 82 -14.21 0.33 -2.56
N GLY A 83 -14.98 -0.72 -2.86
CA GLY A 83 -15.20 -1.85 -1.95
C GLY A 83 -13.91 -2.63 -1.68
N MET A 84 -13.13 -2.93 -2.72
CA MET A 84 -11.82 -3.57 -2.61
C MET A 84 -10.84 -2.71 -1.81
N LEU A 85 -10.74 -1.42 -2.13
CA LEU A 85 -9.90 -0.49 -1.38
C LEU A 85 -10.27 -0.44 0.10
N ARG A 86 -11.56 -0.33 0.42
CA ARG A 86 -12.05 -0.33 1.81
C ARG A 86 -11.68 -1.62 2.53
N ASN A 87 -11.90 -2.76 1.90
CA ASN A 87 -11.57 -4.07 2.46
C ASN A 87 -10.07 -4.20 2.69
N TYR A 88 -9.26 -3.76 1.73
CA TYR A 88 -7.81 -3.75 1.83
C TYR A 88 -7.33 -2.92 3.03
N CYS A 89 -7.72 -1.64 3.10
CA CYS A 89 -7.32 -0.72 4.16
C CYS A 89 -7.80 -1.17 5.56
N LYS A 90 -8.98 -1.80 5.65
CA LYS A 90 -9.53 -2.29 6.93
C LYS A 90 -8.60 -3.31 7.60
N GLN A 91 -7.83 -4.09 6.84
CA GLN A 91 -6.89 -5.08 7.38
C GLN A 91 -5.73 -4.44 8.16
N PHE A 92 -5.45 -3.16 7.94
CA PHE A 92 -4.34 -2.46 8.61
C PHE A 92 -4.76 -1.72 9.87
N LYS A 93 -6.07 -1.67 10.17
CA LYS A 93 -6.63 -0.92 11.29
C LYS A 93 -6.00 -1.38 12.61
N GLY A 94 -5.43 -0.43 13.37
CA GLY A 94 -4.85 -0.68 14.68
C GLY A 94 -3.52 -1.45 14.67
N ILE A 95 -2.94 -1.77 13.51
CA ILE A 95 -1.60 -2.38 13.46
C ILE A 95 -0.57 -1.32 13.84
N LYS A 96 0.14 -1.54 14.95
CA LYS A 96 1.27 -0.72 15.39
C LYS A 96 2.52 -1.60 15.54
N ILE A 97 3.53 -1.32 14.73
CA ILE A 97 4.81 -2.02 14.76
C ILE A 97 5.90 -0.95 14.77
N ARG A 98 7.06 -1.21 15.36
CA ARG A 98 8.16 -0.24 15.36
C ARG A 98 8.48 0.22 13.93
N GLY A 99 8.24 1.51 13.66
CA GLY A 99 8.45 2.13 12.34
C GLY A 99 7.32 1.93 11.32
N PHE A 100 6.17 1.37 11.72
CA PHE A 100 5.01 1.19 10.84
C PHE A 100 3.70 1.41 11.61
N ASP A 101 2.89 2.34 11.12
CA ASP A 101 1.55 2.62 11.61
C ASP A 101 0.54 2.29 10.51
N GLY A 102 -0.29 1.27 10.75
CA GLY A 102 -1.27 0.78 9.79
C GLY A 102 -2.40 1.77 9.50
N ASP A 103 -2.78 2.62 10.47
CA ASP A 103 -3.84 3.61 10.28
C ASP A 103 -3.33 4.76 9.39
N GLU A 104 -2.11 5.24 9.64
CA GLU A 104 -1.47 6.28 8.82
C GLU A 104 -1.15 5.76 7.42
N TYR A 105 -0.68 4.51 7.32
CA TYR A 105 -0.51 3.83 6.03
C TYR A 105 -1.83 3.79 5.24
N ALA A 106 -2.92 3.33 5.86
CA ALA A 106 -4.22 3.24 5.19
C ALA A 106 -4.73 4.62 4.73
N LYS A 107 -4.57 5.66 5.55
CA LYS A 107 -4.91 7.05 5.16
C LYS A 107 -4.09 7.51 3.95
N GLY A 108 -2.79 7.22 3.94
CA GLY A 108 -1.89 7.53 2.82
C GLY A 108 -2.34 6.87 1.52
N ILE A 109 -2.64 5.57 1.56
CA ILE A 109 -3.12 4.80 0.40
C ILE A 109 -4.44 5.39 -0.14
N ILE A 110 -5.41 5.66 0.73
CA ILE A 110 -6.70 6.26 0.33
C ILE A 110 -6.49 7.63 -0.33
N LYS A 111 -5.63 8.47 0.25
CA LYS A 111 -5.32 9.79 -0.30
C LYS A 111 -4.71 9.69 -1.69
N THR A 112 -3.73 8.80 -1.88
CA THR A 112 -3.09 8.59 -3.18
C THR A 112 -4.09 8.12 -4.23
N ILE A 113 -4.91 7.10 -3.93
CA ILE A 113 -5.89 6.58 -4.90
C ILE A 113 -6.95 7.61 -5.26
N LYS A 114 -7.47 8.36 -4.28
CA LYS A 114 -8.40 9.46 -4.57
C LYS A 114 -7.78 10.48 -5.51
N GLY A 115 -6.54 10.89 -5.24
CA GLY A 115 -5.81 11.81 -6.12
C GLY A 115 -5.64 11.26 -7.53
N LEU A 116 -5.37 9.97 -7.71
CA LEU A 116 -5.27 9.36 -9.04
C LEU A 116 -6.61 9.41 -9.79
N ILE A 117 -7.69 8.98 -9.14
CA ILE A 117 -9.04 8.93 -9.74
C ILE A 117 -9.57 10.35 -10.05
N GLU A 118 -9.30 11.33 -9.19
CA GLU A 118 -9.74 12.72 -9.41
C GLU A 118 -8.98 13.38 -10.55
N ASN A 119 -7.68 13.10 -10.72
CA ASN A 119 -6.89 13.66 -11.82
C ASN A 119 -7.24 13.03 -13.17
N ASP A 120 -7.56 11.74 -13.23
CA ASP A 120 -7.90 11.05 -14.49
C ASP A 120 -9.24 11.57 -15.08
N ARG A 121 -10.17 12.02 -14.23
CA ARG A 121 -11.45 12.62 -14.66
C ARG A 121 -11.34 14.03 -15.22
N MET A 122 -10.18 14.67 -15.12
CA MET A 122 -9.95 16.03 -15.60
C MET A 122 -9.18 16.10 -16.93
N VAL A 123 -8.86 14.95 -17.54
CA VAL A 123 -8.15 14.86 -18.83
C VAL A 123 -9.11 14.44 -19.94
#